data_AF-A0A537SG08-F1
#
_entry.id   AF-A0A537SG08-F1
#
_cell.length_a   1.000
_cell.length_b   1.000
_cell.length_c   1.000
_cell.angle_alpha   90.00
_cell.angle_beta   90.00
_cell.angle_gamma   90.00
#
_symmetry.space_group_name_H-M   'P 1'
#
loop_
_entity.id
_entity.type
_entity.pdbx_description
1 polymer ?
#
loop_
_entity_poly.entity_id
_entity_poly.type
_entity_poly.pdbx_seq_one_letter_code
_entity_poly.pdbx_strand_id
1 'polypeptide(L)'
;AELQAVETIPAGLDLLRAGKVDVLAAPRPALVQFSARLPGSRVVDDRFHVAFAGIAVPKGQSARLSYVNEFVQDAVATGLIQHAIERVGVRGVQVAGRAK
;
A
#
# COMPACT_ATOMS: atom_id res chain seq x y z
N ALA A 1 -13.40 14.13 -16.67
CA ALA A 1 -13.48 13.09 -15.62
C ALA A 1 -13.94 13.75 -14.34
N GLU A 2 -14.88 13.13 -13.63
CA GLU A 2 -15.38 13.60 -12.34
C GLU A 2 -14.71 12.78 -11.21
N LEU A 3 -14.42 13.43 -10.08
CA LEU A 3 -13.84 12.77 -8.91
C LEU A 3 -14.87 12.71 -7.79
N GLN A 4 -15.19 11.49 -7.34
CA GLN A 4 -16.05 11.26 -6.18
C GLN A 4 -15.21 10.72 -5.03
N ALA A 5 -15.12 11.50 -3.94
CA ALA A 5 -14.49 11.03 -2.71
C ALA A 5 -15.39 10.01 -2.00
N VAL A 6 -14.76 9.03 -1.36
CA VAL A 6 -15.42 8.03 -0.52
C VAL A 6 -14.66 7.88 0.78
N GLU A 7 -15.38 7.60 1.86
CA GLU A 7 -14.80 7.42 3.19
C GLU A 7 -13.92 6.17 3.29
N THR A 8 -14.24 5.12 2.53
CA THR A 8 -13.54 3.83 2.64
C THR A 8 -13.37 3.15 1.27
N ILE A 9 -12.33 2.32 1.15
CA ILE A 9 -12.08 1.53 -0.06
C ILE A 9 -13.28 0.60 -0.37
N PRO A 10 -13.89 -0.12 0.60
CA PRO A 10 -15.11 -0.88 0.36
C PRO A 10 -16.25 -0.06 -0.25
N ALA A 11 -16.50 1.15 0.24
CA ALA A 11 -17.55 2.02 -0.32
C ALA A 11 -17.27 2.37 -1.80
N GLY A 12 -16.02 2.68 -2.15
CA GLY A 12 -15.64 2.92 -3.54
C GLY A 12 -15.82 1.70 -4.45
N LEU A 13 -15.58 0.49 -3.93
CA LEU A 13 -15.82 -0.75 -4.68
C LEU A 13 -17.29 -1.00 -4.92
N ASP A 14 -18.15 -0.68 -3.97
CA ASP A 14 -19.59 -0.86 -4.13
C ASP A 14 -20.14 0.11 -5.20
N LEU A 15 -19.58 1.32 -5.30
CA LEU A 15 -19.88 2.24 -6.42
C LEU A 15 -19.39 1.67 -7.76
N LEU A 16 -18.18 1.11 -7.81
CA LEU A 16 -17.63 0.49 -9.03
C LEU A 16 -18.47 -0.71 -9.48
N ARG A 17 -18.87 -1.58 -8.54
CA ARG A 17 -19.77 -2.73 -8.79
C ARG A 17 -21.13 -2.31 -9.30
N ALA A 18 -21.67 -1.21 -8.76
CA ALA A 18 -22.96 -0.66 -9.16
C ALA A 18 -22.92 0.12 -10.49
N GLY A 19 -21.74 0.24 -11.12
CA GLY A 19 -21.57 1.02 -12.36
C GLY A 19 -21.77 2.53 -12.15
N LYS A 20 -21.64 3.02 -10.92
CA LYS A 20 -21.76 4.45 -10.60
C LYS A 20 -20.47 5.22 -10.84
N VAL A 21 -19.35 4.50 -10.90
CA VAL A 21 -18.03 5.03 -11.27
C VAL A 21 -17.35 4.04 -12.22
N ASP A 22 -16.51 4.54 -13.12
CA ASP A 22 -15.79 3.72 -14.08
C ASP A 22 -14.48 3.14 -13.51
N VAL A 23 -13.87 3.84 -12.54
CA VAL A 23 -12.54 3.54 -12.00
C VAL A 23 -12.49 3.84 -10.50
N LEU A 24 -11.76 3.01 -9.75
CA LEU A 24 -11.44 3.24 -8.34
C LEU A 24 -9.94 3.45 -8.14
N ALA A 25 -9.56 4.56 -7.49
CA ALA A 25 -8.20 4.83 -7.06
C ALA A 25 -8.00 4.36 -5.59
N ALA A 26 -7.12 3.38 -5.36
CA ALA A 26 -6.79 2.87 -4.03
C ALA A 26 -5.39 2.23 -4.01
N PRO A 27 -4.80 1.93 -2.84
CA PRO A 27 -3.52 1.23 -2.75
C PRO A 27 -3.54 -0.11 -3.51
N ARG A 28 -2.48 -0.39 -4.29
CA ARG A 28 -2.36 -1.61 -5.11
C ARG A 28 -2.63 -2.91 -4.34
N PRO A 29 -2.15 -3.11 -3.09
CA PRO A 29 -2.42 -4.35 -2.35
C PRO A 29 -3.92 -4.59 -2.13
N ALA A 30 -4.66 -3.54 -1.80
CA ALA A 30 -6.10 -3.60 -1.65
C ALA A 30 -6.76 -3.94 -3.00
N LEU A 31 -6.41 -3.22 -4.07
CA LEU A 31 -6.96 -3.45 -5.40
C LEU A 31 -6.73 -4.88 -5.91
N VAL A 32 -5.55 -5.46 -5.67
CA VAL A 32 -5.25 -6.85 -6.07
C VAL A 32 -6.12 -7.86 -5.33
N GLN A 33 -6.36 -7.66 -4.03
CA GLN A 33 -7.27 -8.50 -3.26
C GLN A 33 -8.72 -8.37 -3.73
N PHE A 34 -9.15 -7.16 -4.07
CA PHE A 34 -10.53 -6.89 -4.49
C PHE A 34 -10.82 -7.33 -5.92
N SER A 35 -9.87 -7.15 -6.84
CA SER A 35 -10.03 -7.57 -8.23
C SER A 35 -10.24 -9.09 -8.34
N ALA A 36 -9.59 -9.86 -7.45
CA ALA A 36 -9.82 -11.30 -7.34
C ALA A 36 -11.28 -11.67 -6.96
N ARG A 37 -12.05 -10.72 -6.41
CA ARG A 37 -13.45 -10.89 -5.98
C ARG A 37 -14.45 -10.16 -6.89
N LEU A 38 -13.98 -9.52 -7.96
CA LEU A 38 -14.81 -8.75 -8.90
C LEU A 38 -14.51 -9.22 -10.33
N PRO A 39 -15.25 -10.21 -10.85
CA PRO A 39 -15.08 -10.70 -12.22
C PRO A 39 -15.17 -9.56 -13.24
N GLY A 40 -14.32 -9.60 -14.27
CA GLY A 40 -14.26 -8.56 -15.30
C GLY A 40 -13.47 -7.31 -14.90
N SER A 41 -13.07 -7.16 -13.63
CA SER A 41 -12.17 -6.08 -13.21
C SER A 41 -10.71 -6.41 -13.52
N ARG A 42 -9.90 -5.35 -13.63
CA ARG A 42 -8.43 -5.45 -13.68
C ARG A 42 -7.79 -4.34 -12.87
N VAL A 43 -6.63 -4.63 -12.30
CA VAL A 43 -5.75 -3.58 -11.76
C VAL A 43 -4.86 -3.10 -12.90
N VAL A 44 -4.75 -1.78 -13.09
CA VAL A 44 -3.87 -1.19 -14.11
C VAL A 44 -2.39 -1.46 -13.75
N ASP A 45 -1.56 -1.75 -14.76
CA ASP A 45 -0.14 -2.11 -14.55
C ASP A 45 0.67 -0.93 -14.01
N ASP A 46 0.43 0.27 -14.53
CA ASP A 46 1.06 1.51 -14.05
C ASP A 46 0.40 2.05 -12.76
N ARG A 47 0.99 3.09 -12.18
CA ARG A 47 0.54 3.75 -10.96
C ARG A 47 0.57 5.27 -11.13
N PHE A 48 -0.49 5.93 -10.66
CA PHE A 48 -0.51 7.39 -10.57
C PHE A 48 0.23 7.91 -9.31
N HIS A 49 0.56 7.03 -8.35
CA HIS A 49 1.21 7.38 -7.09
C HIS A 49 2.04 6.23 -6.50
N VAL A 50 3.02 6.58 -5.65
CA VAL A 50 3.80 5.65 -4.82
C VAL A 50 3.64 6.05 -3.36
N ALA A 51 3.00 5.20 -2.57
CA ALA A 51 2.89 5.37 -1.12
C ALA A 51 4.06 4.65 -0.43
N PHE A 52 4.79 5.37 0.41
CA PHE A 52 5.86 4.80 1.25
C PHE A 52 5.31 4.48 2.64
N ALA A 53 5.48 3.24 3.08
CA ALA A 53 5.19 2.86 4.47
C ALA A 53 6.34 3.27 5.38
N GLY A 54 6.03 3.83 6.55
CA GLY A 54 7.03 4.26 7.52
C GLY A 54 6.47 4.24 8.94
N ILE A 55 7.37 4.19 9.92
CA ILE A 55 7.04 4.25 11.34
C ILE A 55 7.13 5.73 11.78
N ALA A 56 6.02 6.27 12.26
CA ALA A 56 5.97 7.66 12.72
C ALA A 56 6.55 7.80 14.14
N VAL A 57 7.39 8.81 14.35
CA VAL A 57 7.97 9.18 15.65
C VAL A 57 7.56 10.63 15.97
N PRO A 58 7.15 10.94 17.22
CA PRO A 58 6.85 12.32 17.60
C PRO A 58 8.02 13.27 17.34
N LYS A 59 7.71 14.50 16.89
CA LYS A 59 8.72 15.53 16.67
C LYS A 59 9.53 15.79 17.95
N GLY A 60 10.83 16.05 17.79
CA GLY A 60 11.75 16.31 18.89
C GLY A 60 12.33 15.05 19.57
N GLN A 61 11.89 13.84 19.23
CA GLN A 61 12.44 12.60 19.79
C GLN A 61 13.56 12.01 18.90
N SER A 62 14.68 12.71 18.79
CA SER A 62 15.79 12.34 17.90
C SER A 62 16.39 10.95 18.20
N ALA A 63 16.62 10.63 19.48
CA ALA A 63 17.14 9.31 19.88
C ALA A 63 16.21 8.16 19.48
N ARG A 64 14.88 8.36 19.63
CA ARG A 64 13.87 7.38 19.25
C ARG A 64 13.80 7.22 17.73
N LEU A 65 13.91 8.32 17.00
CA LEU A 65 14.00 8.30 15.54
C LEU A 65 15.23 7.52 15.07
N SER A 66 16.40 7.74 15.69
CA SER A 66 17.63 6.98 15.36
C SER A 66 17.43 5.48 15.53
N TYR A 67 16.92 5.07 16.70
CA TYR A 67 16.65 3.66 16.97
C TYR A 67 15.65 3.04 15.97
N VAL A 68 14.54 3.73 15.67
CA VAL A 68 13.55 3.24 14.71
C VAL A 68 14.16 3.11 13.31
N ASN A 69 15.00 4.07 12.90
CA ASN A 69 15.68 4.00 11.63
C ASN A 69 16.66 2.82 11.58
N GLU A 70 17.51 2.65 12.59
CA GLU A 70 18.45 1.52 12.70
C GLU A 70 17.69 0.18 12.61
N PHE A 71 16.63 0.02 13.40
CA PHE A 71 15.79 -1.17 13.34
C PHE A 71 15.23 -1.45 11.94
N VAL A 72 14.70 -0.43 11.25
CA VAL A 72 14.15 -0.61 9.89
C VAL A 72 15.26 -0.98 8.90
N GLN A 73 16.43 -0.34 8.99
CA GLN A 73 17.56 -0.67 8.12
C GLN A 73 18.04 -2.11 8.32
N ASP A 74 18.15 -2.55 9.57
CA ASP A 74 18.53 -3.93 9.89
C ASP A 74 17.48 -4.93 9.40
N ALA A 75 16.19 -4.63 9.58
CA ALA A 75 15.10 -5.48 9.11
C ALA A 75 15.04 -5.60 7.58
N VAL A 76 15.42 -4.54 6.86
CA VAL A 76 15.60 -4.60 5.39
C VAL A 76 16.85 -5.42 5.05
N ALA A 77 17.99 -5.13 5.66
CA ALA A 77 19.27 -5.75 5.34
C ALA A 77 19.31 -7.26 5.61
N THR A 78 18.64 -7.70 6.68
CA THR A 78 18.54 -9.11 7.07
C THR A 78 17.46 -9.89 6.30
N GLY A 79 16.66 -9.22 5.46
CA GLY A 79 15.55 -9.85 4.75
C GLY A 79 14.31 -10.10 5.61
N LEU A 80 14.27 -9.65 6.87
CA LEU A 80 13.13 -9.84 7.77
C LEU A 80 11.83 -9.32 7.16
N ILE A 81 11.85 -8.12 6.54
CA ILE A 81 10.66 -7.54 5.91
C ILE A 81 10.23 -8.37 4.68
N GLN A 82 11.19 -8.80 3.87
CA GLN A 82 10.93 -9.64 2.69
C GLN A 82 10.23 -10.94 3.09
N HIS A 83 10.75 -11.63 4.11
CA HIS A 83 10.14 -12.86 4.61
C HIS A 83 8.75 -12.64 5.23
N ALA A 84 8.51 -11.50 5.87
CA ALA A 84 7.17 -11.16 6.37
C ALA A 84 6.15 -10.98 5.22
N ILE A 85 6.56 -10.30 4.14
CA ILE A 85 5.75 -10.13 2.92
C ILE A 85 5.41 -11.49 2.31
N GLU A 86 6.42 -12.36 2.15
CA GLU A 86 6.27 -13.72 1.62
C GLU A 86 5.33 -14.57 2.46
N ARG A 87 5.54 -14.58 3.79
CA ARG A 87 4.73 -15.37 4.73
C ARG A 87 3.25 -15.00 4.68
N VAL A 88 2.93 -13.71 4.58
CA VAL A 88 1.54 -13.22 4.51
C VAL A 88 0.98 -13.36 3.09
N GLY A 89 1.83 -13.50 2.07
CA GLY A 89 1.41 -13.59 0.68
C GLY A 89 0.81 -12.30 0.14
N VAL A 90 1.15 -11.15 0.73
CA VAL A 90 0.64 -9.85 0.29
C VAL A 90 1.24 -9.49 -1.07
N ARG A 91 0.39 -9.11 -2.02
CA ARG A 91 0.80 -8.74 -3.38
C ARG A 91 0.72 -7.23 -3.57
N GLY A 92 1.54 -6.71 -4.48
CA GLY A 92 1.53 -5.27 -4.81
C GLY A 92 2.28 -4.38 -3.83
N VAL A 93 3.12 -4.97 -2.97
CA VAL A 93 4.10 -4.28 -2.13
C VAL A 93 5.51 -4.74 -2.51
N GLN A 94 6.51 -3.94 -2.13
CA GLN A 94 7.92 -4.29 -2.25
C GLN A 94 8.66 -3.74 -1.05
N VAL A 95 9.77 -4.39 -0.67
CA VAL A 95 10.67 -3.83 0.34
C VAL A 95 11.21 -2.50 -0.17
N ALA A 96 11.31 -1.52 0.73
CA ALA A 96 11.88 -0.23 0.38
C ALA A 96 13.31 -0.41 -0.14
N GLY A 97 13.64 0.24 -1.26
CA GLY A 97 15.02 0.33 -1.71
C GLY A 97 15.86 1.08 -0.67
N ARG A 98 17.17 0.80 -0.65
CA ARG A 98 18.11 1.54 0.20
C ARG A 98 17.99 3.04 -0.11
N ALA A 99 17.78 3.87 0.92
CA ALA A 99 17.81 5.32 0.75
C ALA A 99 19.21 5.70 0.21
N LYS A 100 19.24 6.55 -0.83
CA LYS A 100 20.48 7.18 -1.29
C LYS A 100 20.92 8.25 -0.29
#